data_AF-A0A9W4VS08-F1
#
_entry.id   AF-A0A9W4VS08-F1
#
_cell.length_a   1.000
_cell.length_b   1.000
_cell.length_c   1.000
_cell.angle_alpha   90.00
_cell.angle_beta   90.00
_cell.angle_gamma   90.00
#
_symmetry.space_group_name_H-M   'P 1'
#
loop_
_entity.id
_entity.type
_entity.pdbx_description
1 polymer ?
#
loop_
_entity_poly.entity_id
_entity_poly.type
_entity_poly.pdbx_seq_one_letter_code
_entity_poly.pdbx_strand_id
1 'polypeptide(L)'
;MSLFNDDVGDAMQQQITPYAVYQSQVDQVTFDANAGMKVCVIDSGLDSSNPDFIWGNITGDNDSGTGNWFDNGGPHGTHVAGTIGAADNNLGVVGMAPGVAMHIIKVFNEAGWGYSSDLAQAADLCSQAGANIISMSLRGGGSNSTESNAFANFTNAGGLVVAAAGNDGNNVRSYPAGYPSVMMVGANDANNQIADFSQFPSCSSGRGKRATNDETICVEVTAGGVDTLSTYPAGMATAASMSADGTAYNSSAMENAGQITASTYFMGTGETVDPAAAGKVCMIDRGVISFYDKVANCENSGGVGAVIINNEAGMLYATLGDTNDTTIPAVGAAFEDRSALVASTNVTINIGATDYGFMSGTSMATPAVSGIAALVWSNHSDCTGTEIRDALKATAQDQGAAGRDDYFGYGIVKAADADAYLTANGCAGGDTGGVDPEPGVDDISLSASGYKSKGTKFVDLSWNGAATSQVDIYRNGNKVITTTNNNAYTDSINTKRGGTYTYQVCEALSTTVCSNNITVSF
;
A
#
# COMPACT_ATOMS: atom_id res chain seq x y z
N MET A 1 8.44 11.45 -16.45
CA MET A 1 9.16 10.86 -15.29
C MET A 1 8.25 10.82 -14.08
N SER A 2 8.03 9.63 -13.54
CA SER A 2 7.29 9.45 -12.30
C SER A 2 8.08 9.92 -11.08
N LEU A 3 7.39 10.13 -9.95
CA LEU A 3 8.04 10.51 -8.70
C LEU A 3 8.96 9.41 -8.16
N PHE A 4 8.54 8.15 -8.31
CA PHE A 4 9.30 6.96 -7.94
C PHE A 4 9.42 6.02 -9.14
N ASN A 5 10.52 5.26 -9.22
CA ASN A 5 10.78 4.31 -10.28
C ASN A 5 11.44 3.07 -9.68
N ASP A 6 11.25 1.91 -10.31
CA ASP A 6 12.04 0.73 -10.01
C ASP A 6 13.50 0.99 -10.38
N ASP A 7 14.43 0.27 -9.76
CA ASP A 7 15.80 0.22 -10.26
C ASP A 7 15.81 -0.30 -11.71
N VAL A 8 16.68 0.25 -12.55
CA VAL A 8 16.76 -0.16 -13.95
C VAL A 8 17.55 -1.46 -14.07
N GLY A 9 17.00 -2.47 -14.73
CA GLY A 9 17.73 -3.68 -15.13
C GLY A 9 16.88 -4.94 -15.28
N ASP A 10 17.51 -6.09 -15.05
CA ASP A 10 16.92 -7.42 -15.23
C ASP A 10 16.94 -8.20 -13.91
N ALA A 11 15.76 -8.40 -13.31
CA ALA A 11 15.60 -9.13 -12.04
C ALA A 11 16.10 -10.58 -12.11
N MET A 12 16.19 -11.18 -13.31
CA MET A 12 16.77 -12.51 -13.49
C MET A 12 18.30 -12.53 -13.34
N GLN A 13 18.97 -11.37 -13.33
CA GLN A 13 20.43 -11.26 -13.33
C GLN A 13 21.00 -10.45 -12.17
N GLN A 14 20.22 -9.53 -11.62
CA GLN A 14 20.60 -8.67 -10.51
C GLN A 14 19.37 -8.33 -9.67
N GLN A 15 19.60 -7.77 -8.49
CA GLN A 15 18.53 -7.26 -7.67
C GLN A 15 17.99 -5.93 -8.20
N ILE A 16 16.67 -5.82 -8.22
CA ILE A 16 15.92 -4.63 -8.60
C ILE A 16 15.07 -4.21 -7.41
N THR A 17 15.25 -2.98 -6.94
CA THR A 17 14.37 -2.40 -5.91
C THR A 17 13.09 -1.87 -6.56
N PRO A 18 11.90 -2.41 -6.24
CA PRO A 18 10.65 -1.87 -6.77
C PRO A 18 10.35 -0.47 -6.22
N TYR A 19 9.69 0.39 -7.00
CA TYR A 19 9.42 1.79 -6.68
C TYR A 19 8.70 1.95 -5.34
N ALA A 20 7.84 0.99 -4.99
CA ALA A 20 7.02 1.01 -3.79
C ALA A 20 7.88 0.95 -2.52
N VAL A 21 9.09 0.38 -2.57
CA VAL A 21 10.07 0.38 -1.49
C VAL A 21 10.52 1.80 -1.18
N TYR A 22 10.95 2.55 -2.21
CA TYR A 22 11.34 3.95 -2.08
C TYR A 22 10.15 4.85 -1.70
N GLN A 23 9.00 4.65 -2.34
CA GLN A 23 7.79 5.43 -2.06
C GLN A 23 7.37 5.30 -0.60
N SER A 24 7.50 4.13 0.00
CA SER A 24 7.12 3.88 1.39
C SER A 24 8.27 4.07 2.38
N GLN A 25 9.44 4.54 1.95
CA GLN A 25 10.64 4.71 2.78
C GLN A 25 11.11 3.41 3.46
N VAL A 26 10.81 2.25 2.88
CA VAL A 26 11.25 0.96 3.41
C VAL A 26 12.77 0.82 3.36
N ASP A 27 13.41 1.39 2.34
CA ASP A 27 14.86 1.44 2.15
C ASP A 27 15.61 2.18 3.27
N GLN A 28 14.88 2.86 4.16
CA GLN A 28 15.43 3.65 5.27
C GLN A 28 15.32 2.95 6.63
N VAL A 29 14.68 1.78 6.70
CA VAL A 29 14.53 0.99 7.94
C VAL A 29 15.11 -0.39 7.72
N THR A 30 15.93 -0.86 8.67
CA THR A 30 16.48 -2.23 8.61
C THR A 30 15.51 -3.22 9.25
N PHE A 31 15.29 -4.36 8.60
CA PHE A 31 14.50 -5.46 9.18
C PHE A 31 15.31 -6.23 10.22
N ASP A 32 14.78 -6.36 11.45
CA ASP A 32 15.37 -7.26 12.44
C ASP A 32 14.84 -8.69 12.27
N ALA A 33 15.58 -9.50 11.53
CA ALA A 33 15.27 -10.92 11.33
C ALA A 33 15.25 -11.75 12.63
N ASN A 34 15.79 -11.24 13.74
CA ASN A 34 15.79 -11.93 15.04
C ASN A 34 14.55 -11.63 15.89
N ALA A 35 13.74 -10.64 15.51
CA ALA A 35 12.53 -10.26 16.23
C ALA A 35 11.40 -11.32 16.14
N GLY A 36 11.57 -12.32 15.27
CA GLY A 36 10.64 -13.44 15.16
C GLY A 36 9.31 -13.08 14.48
N MET A 37 9.27 -11.98 13.72
CA MET A 37 8.08 -11.58 12.96
C MET A 37 7.70 -12.65 11.92
N LYS A 38 6.42 -12.98 11.88
CA LYS A 38 5.85 -13.93 10.91
C LYS A 38 4.59 -13.40 10.26
N VAL A 39 4.54 -13.44 8.93
CA VAL A 39 3.37 -13.05 8.13
C VAL A 39 2.68 -14.31 7.58
N CYS A 40 1.41 -14.49 7.90
CA CYS A 40 0.57 -15.48 7.25
C CYS A 40 -0.04 -14.91 5.97
N VAL A 41 0.16 -15.59 4.85
CA VAL A 41 -0.35 -15.18 3.53
C VAL A 41 -1.47 -16.12 3.11
N ILE A 42 -2.70 -15.62 3.05
CA ILE A 42 -3.87 -16.37 2.62
C ILE A 42 -4.16 -15.99 1.16
N ASP A 43 -3.75 -16.85 0.21
CA ASP A 43 -3.77 -16.51 -1.22
C ASP A 43 -3.79 -17.77 -2.13
N SER A 44 -3.25 -17.69 -3.35
CA SER A 44 -3.18 -18.78 -4.33
C SER A 44 -1.94 -19.67 -4.18
N GLY A 45 -1.27 -19.65 -3.03
CA GLY A 45 -0.05 -20.43 -2.79
C GLY A 45 1.22 -19.75 -3.31
N LEU A 46 2.36 -20.40 -3.04
CA LEU A 46 3.68 -19.85 -3.32
C LEU A 46 4.51 -20.84 -4.15
N ASP A 47 5.06 -20.43 -5.28
CA ASP A 47 5.86 -21.32 -6.12
C ASP A 47 7.21 -21.68 -5.48
N SER A 48 7.36 -22.95 -5.05
CA SER A 48 8.61 -23.52 -4.50
C SER A 48 9.85 -23.43 -5.38
N SER A 49 9.68 -23.20 -6.68
CA SER A 49 10.80 -23.08 -7.60
C SER A 49 11.42 -21.69 -7.64
N ASN A 50 10.73 -20.65 -7.12
CA ASN A 50 11.24 -19.29 -7.18
C ASN A 50 12.47 -19.13 -6.24
N PRO A 51 13.62 -18.66 -6.76
CA PRO A 51 14.88 -18.62 -6.02
C PRO A 51 14.97 -17.46 -5.02
N ASP A 52 14.04 -16.51 -5.06
CA ASP A 52 14.17 -15.23 -4.36
C ASP A 52 13.70 -15.26 -2.89
N PHE A 53 13.43 -16.46 -2.36
CA PHE A 53 12.94 -16.66 -1.01
C PHE A 53 13.93 -17.41 -0.11
N ILE A 54 13.95 -17.05 1.18
CA ILE A 54 14.62 -17.84 2.23
C ILE A 54 13.68 -18.99 2.64
N TRP A 55 13.66 -20.06 1.85
CA TRP A 55 12.74 -21.19 2.03
C TRP A 55 12.77 -21.84 3.43
N GLY A 56 13.89 -21.75 4.16
CA GLY A 56 13.99 -22.24 5.53
C GLY A 56 13.10 -21.51 6.53
N ASN A 57 12.62 -20.30 6.20
CA ASN A 57 11.75 -19.47 7.04
C ASN A 57 10.27 -19.58 6.65
N ILE A 58 9.94 -20.37 5.62
CA ILE A 58 8.58 -20.45 5.07
C ILE A 58 7.97 -21.82 5.39
N THR A 59 6.74 -21.77 5.87
CA THR A 59 5.91 -22.94 6.16
C THR A 59 4.53 -22.77 5.52
N GLY A 60 3.67 -23.79 5.61
CA GLY A 60 2.29 -23.67 5.17
C GLY A 60 1.50 -24.94 5.42
N ASP A 61 0.19 -24.86 5.22
CA ASP A 61 -0.73 -25.97 5.36
C ASP A 61 -1.28 -26.40 4.00
N ASN A 62 -1.20 -27.70 3.71
CA ASN A 62 -1.82 -28.28 2.53
C ASN A 62 -3.33 -28.43 2.75
N ASP A 63 -4.10 -28.25 1.68
CA ASP A 63 -5.55 -28.48 1.71
C ASP A 63 -5.98 -29.44 0.60
N SER A 64 -7.01 -30.23 0.87
CA SER A 64 -7.52 -31.21 -0.10
C SER A 64 -8.15 -30.57 -1.34
N GLY A 65 -8.62 -29.32 -1.24
CA GLY A 65 -9.22 -28.58 -2.33
C GLY A 65 -8.22 -27.75 -3.16
N THR A 66 -7.07 -27.39 -2.59
CA THR A 66 -6.04 -26.57 -3.27
C THR A 66 -4.67 -27.22 -3.45
N GLY A 67 -4.48 -28.43 -2.91
CA GLY A 67 -3.24 -29.18 -3.02
C GLY A 67 -2.17 -28.67 -2.06
N ASN A 68 -0.91 -28.67 -2.51
CA ASN A 68 0.18 -28.19 -1.66
C ASN A 68 0.22 -26.66 -1.61
N TRP A 69 0.58 -26.10 -0.45
CA TRP A 69 0.74 -24.65 -0.29
C TRP A 69 1.90 -24.08 -1.11
N PHE A 70 2.90 -24.91 -1.39
CA PHE A 70 4.12 -24.58 -2.13
C PHE A 70 4.02 -24.86 -3.64
N ASP A 71 2.83 -25.25 -4.11
CA ASP A 71 2.48 -25.27 -5.52
C ASP A 71 1.67 -24.00 -5.82
N ASN A 72 2.06 -23.23 -6.82
CA ASN A 72 1.28 -22.07 -7.22
C ASN A 72 -0.10 -22.51 -7.75
N GLY A 73 -1.14 -21.77 -7.37
CA GLY A 73 -2.50 -21.86 -7.89
C GLY A 73 -2.76 -20.79 -8.95
N GLY A 74 -1.71 -20.39 -9.68
CA GLY A 74 -1.65 -19.13 -10.42
C GLY A 74 -0.69 -18.14 -9.77
N PRO A 75 -0.38 -17.02 -10.46
CA PRO A 75 0.75 -16.17 -10.12
C PRO A 75 0.57 -15.25 -8.92
N HIS A 76 -0.68 -15.00 -8.54
CA HIS A 76 -1.04 -13.96 -7.59
C HIS A 76 -0.37 -14.14 -6.22
N GLY A 77 -0.48 -15.32 -5.59
CA GLY A 77 0.09 -15.57 -4.26
C GLY A 77 1.60 -15.51 -4.21
N THR A 78 2.29 -15.89 -5.29
CA THR A 78 3.75 -15.74 -5.40
C THR A 78 4.14 -14.27 -5.49
N HIS A 79 3.39 -13.48 -6.27
CA HIS A 79 3.59 -12.03 -6.35
C HIS A 79 3.36 -11.32 -5.01
N VAL A 80 2.29 -11.69 -4.30
CA VAL A 80 1.96 -11.17 -2.97
C VAL A 80 3.07 -11.51 -1.97
N ALA A 81 3.54 -12.75 -1.93
CA ALA A 81 4.62 -13.18 -1.03
C ALA A 81 5.95 -12.46 -1.31
N GLY A 82 6.29 -12.25 -2.58
CA GLY A 82 7.50 -11.50 -2.96
C GLY A 82 7.47 -10.06 -2.48
N THR A 83 6.34 -9.38 -2.62
CA THR A 83 6.17 -7.99 -2.14
C THR A 83 6.31 -7.92 -0.63
N ILE A 84 5.89 -8.94 0.11
CA ILE A 84 6.09 -9.02 1.57
C ILE A 84 7.57 -9.26 1.90
N GLY A 85 8.18 -10.29 1.32
CA GLY A 85 9.40 -10.88 1.89
C GLY A 85 10.37 -11.53 0.90
N ALA A 86 10.38 -11.16 -0.38
CA ALA A 86 11.50 -11.49 -1.26
C ALA A 86 12.82 -11.04 -0.61
N ALA A 87 13.84 -11.87 -0.71
CA ALA A 87 15.06 -11.76 0.08
C ALA A 87 16.00 -10.70 -0.49
N ASP A 88 16.71 -10.00 0.38
CA ASP A 88 17.80 -9.12 -0.02
C ASP A 88 19.07 -9.95 -0.31
N ASN A 89 19.26 -10.38 -1.56
CA ASN A 89 20.21 -11.45 -1.90
C ASN A 89 21.08 -11.18 -3.16
N ASN A 90 21.08 -9.96 -3.70
CA ASN A 90 21.72 -9.52 -4.96
C ASN A 90 21.11 -10.09 -6.26
N LEU A 91 19.96 -10.76 -6.18
CA LEU A 91 19.17 -11.27 -7.30
C LEU A 91 17.72 -10.78 -7.15
N GLY A 92 16.95 -10.83 -8.23
CA GLY A 92 15.50 -10.73 -8.15
C GLY A 92 15.00 -9.36 -7.73
N VAL A 93 14.08 -9.36 -6.78
CA VAL A 93 13.48 -8.16 -6.20
C VAL A 93 13.68 -8.17 -4.69
N VAL A 94 13.41 -7.04 -4.05
CA VAL A 94 13.41 -6.94 -2.59
C VAL A 94 12.01 -6.72 -2.06
N GLY A 95 11.60 -7.52 -1.08
CA GLY A 95 10.32 -7.36 -0.39
C GLY A 95 10.34 -6.23 0.63
N MET A 96 9.17 -5.83 1.14
CA MET A 96 9.10 -4.76 2.15
C MET A 96 9.73 -5.15 3.49
N ALA A 97 9.69 -6.44 3.87
CA ALA A 97 10.41 -7.01 5.01
C ALA A 97 11.28 -8.18 4.53
N PRO A 98 12.50 -7.90 4.01
CA PRO A 98 13.28 -8.89 3.27
C PRO A 98 13.55 -10.17 4.07
N GLY A 99 13.09 -11.32 3.55
CA GLY A 99 13.31 -12.63 4.18
C GLY A 99 12.50 -12.92 5.45
N VAL A 100 11.48 -12.11 5.76
CA VAL A 100 10.56 -12.34 6.89
C VAL A 100 9.98 -13.76 6.87
N ALA A 101 9.79 -14.36 8.04
CA ALA A 101 9.17 -15.68 8.12
C ALA A 101 7.72 -15.62 7.60
N MET A 102 7.32 -16.64 6.86
CA MET A 102 5.98 -16.72 6.29
C MET A 102 5.29 -18.04 6.58
N HIS A 103 3.96 -17.97 6.62
CA HIS A 103 3.10 -19.15 6.65
C HIS A 103 2.05 -19.05 5.54
N ILE A 104 2.06 -19.97 4.59
CA ILE A 104 1.24 -19.89 3.37
C ILE A 104 -0.01 -20.75 3.54
N ILE A 105 -1.18 -20.13 3.37
CA ILE A 105 -2.47 -20.82 3.29
C ILE A 105 -3.01 -20.63 1.88
N LYS A 106 -3.02 -21.71 1.11
CA LYS A 106 -3.51 -21.69 -0.26
C LYS A 106 -5.03 -21.89 -0.29
N VAL A 107 -5.78 -20.84 -0.62
CA VAL A 107 -7.25 -20.86 -0.72
C VAL A 107 -7.77 -20.78 -2.17
N PHE A 108 -6.92 -20.38 -3.11
CA PHE A 108 -7.23 -20.32 -4.54
C PHE A 108 -6.41 -21.30 -5.37
N ASN A 109 -7.02 -21.75 -6.47
CA ASN A 109 -6.35 -22.39 -7.62
C ASN A 109 -6.59 -21.53 -8.87
N GLU A 110 -6.07 -21.96 -10.02
CA GLU A 110 -6.24 -21.25 -11.30
C GLU A 110 -7.73 -21.11 -11.69
N ALA A 111 -8.58 -22.06 -11.28
CA ALA A 111 -10.02 -22.04 -11.49
C ALA A 111 -10.79 -21.10 -10.52
N GLY A 112 -10.10 -20.43 -9.60
CA GLY A 112 -10.70 -19.59 -8.55
C GLY A 112 -10.71 -20.29 -7.19
N TRP A 113 -11.71 -19.96 -6.35
CA TRP A 113 -11.78 -20.46 -4.97
C TRP A 113 -11.80 -21.99 -4.94
N GLY A 114 -10.77 -22.58 -4.32
CA GLY A 114 -10.61 -24.02 -4.21
C GLY A 114 -10.58 -24.52 -2.78
N TYR A 115 -10.49 -23.63 -1.79
CA TYR A 115 -10.34 -24.02 -0.39
C TYR A 115 -11.54 -24.82 0.10
N SER A 116 -11.25 -25.96 0.74
CA SER A 116 -12.30 -26.85 1.24
C SER A 116 -13.09 -26.26 2.42
N SER A 117 -12.53 -25.26 3.11
CA SER A 117 -13.07 -24.62 4.31
C SER A 117 -13.39 -23.13 4.08
N ASP A 118 -13.84 -22.43 5.13
CA ASP A 118 -14.07 -20.99 5.09
C ASP A 118 -12.81 -20.18 5.47
N LEU A 119 -12.88 -18.86 5.30
CA LEU A 119 -11.79 -17.94 5.62
C LEU A 119 -11.50 -17.87 7.14
N ALA A 120 -12.46 -18.23 8.00
CA ALA A 120 -12.26 -18.28 9.44
C ALA A 120 -11.31 -19.42 9.82
N GLN A 121 -11.44 -20.58 9.19
CA GLN A 121 -10.52 -21.69 9.37
C GLN A 121 -9.09 -21.35 8.91
N ALA A 122 -8.93 -20.58 7.83
CA ALA A 122 -7.62 -20.10 7.39
C ALA A 122 -6.99 -19.16 8.43
N ALA A 123 -7.77 -18.27 9.04
CA ALA A 123 -7.31 -17.40 10.13
C ALA A 123 -6.88 -18.20 11.38
N ASP A 124 -7.60 -19.28 11.71
CA ASP A 124 -7.23 -20.17 12.81
C ASP A 124 -5.91 -20.91 12.54
N LEU A 125 -5.63 -21.31 11.30
CA LEU A 125 -4.34 -21.91 10.92
C LEU A 125 -3.21 -20.89 11.03
N CYS A 126 -3.41 -19.66 10.56
CA CYS A 126 -2.45 -18.56 10.76
C CYS A 126 -2.13 -18.32 12.24
N SER A 127 -3.16 -18.36 13.10
CA SER A 127 -3.01 -18.23 14.55
C SER A 127 -2.17 -19.38 15.12
N GLN A 128 -2.45 -20.62 14.72
CA GLN A 128 -1.71 -21.81 15.16
C GLN A 128 -0.26 -21.83 14.69
N ALA A 129 0.02 -21.26 13.52
CA ALA A 129 1.37 -21.07 12.99
C ALA A 129 2.17 -20.00 13.75
N GLY A 130 1.53 -19.26 14.67
CA GLY A 130 2.14 -18.17 15.44
C GLY A 130 2.45 -16.95 14.57
N ALA A 131 1.58 -16.64 13.60
CA ALA A 131 1.71 -15.42 12.82
C ALA A 131 1.41 -14.18 13.66
N ASN A 132 2.15 -13.09 13.40
CA ASN A 132 1.87 -11.76 13.93
C ASN A 132 0.89 -11.01 13.02
N ILE A 133 0.98 -11.25 11.71
CA ILE A 133 0.21 -10.55 10.67
C ILE A 133 -0.51 -11.58 9.80
N ILE A 134 -1.78 -11.33 9.48
CA ILE A 134 -2.52 -12.02 8.41
C ILE A 134 -2.66 -11.06 7.24
N SER A 135 -2.15 -11.44 6.08
CA SER A 135 -2.25 -10.68 4.82
C SER A 135 -3.22 -11.35 3.86
N MET A 136 -4.20 -10.60 3.37
CA MET A 136 -5.29 -11.10 2.52
C MET A 136 -5.51 -10.21 1.29
N SER A 137 -4.85 -10.56 0.20
CA SER A 137 -5.00 -9.89 -1.10
C SER A 137 -6.21 -10.39 -1.89
N LEU A 138 -7.34 -10.56 -1.20
CA LEU A 138 -8.56 -11.16 -1.73
C LEU A 138 -9.79 -10.33 -1.35
N ARG A 139 -10.89 -10.52 -2.09
CA ARG A 139 -12.17 -9.88 -1.80
C ARG A 139 -13.36 -10.79 -2.05
N GLY A 140 -14.45 -10.53 -1.34
CA GLY A 140 -15.76 -11.12 -1.49
C GLY A 140 -16.87 -10.11 -1.19
N GLY A 141 -18.09 -10.37 -1.67
CA GLY A 141 -19.20 -9.42 -1.59
C GLY A 141 -20.05 -9.49 -0.31
N GLY A 142 -19.85 -10.50 0.55
CA GLY A 142 -20.73 -10.76 1.70
C GLY A 142 -19.98 -10.84 3.02
N SER A 143 -20.50 -10.18 4.04
CA SER A 143 -20.04 -10.32 5.43
C SER A 143 -20.74 -11.49 6.13
N ASN A 144 -20.02 -12.19 7.01
CA ASN A 144 -20.62 -13.15 7.94
C ASN A 144 -19.96 -13.06 9.32
N SER A 145 -20.71 -13.46 10.36
CA SER A 145 -20.26 -13.33 11.75
C SER A 145 -19.11 -14.26 12.11
N THR A 146 -19.01 -15.44 11.47
CA THR A 146 -17.97 -16.42 11.78
C THR A 146 -16.60 -15.87 11.38
N GLU A 147 -16.49 -15.38 10.15
CA GLU A 147 -15.29 -14.74 9.61
C GLU A 147 -14.93 -13.46 10.38
N SER A 148 -15.91 -12.59 10.63
CA SER A 148 -15.70 -11.37 11.43
C SER A 148 -15.14 -11.68 12.82
N ASN A 149 -15.68 -12.71 13.50
CA ASN A 149 -15.22 -13.10 14.83
C ASN A 149 -13.82 -13.72 14.80
N ALA A 150 -13.47 -14.49 13.77
CA ALA A 150 -12.13 -15.08 13.65
C ALA A 150 -11.05 -14.00 13.54
N PHE A 151 -11.24 -13.00 12.67
CA PHE A 151 -10.29 -11.89 12.55
C PHE A 151 -10.27 -11.00 13.79
N ALA A 152 -11.43 -10.78 14.43
CA ALA A 152 -11.48 -10.08 15.71
C ALA A 152 -10.70 -10.83 16.81
N ASN A 153 -10.80 -12.16 16.87
CA ASN A 153 -10.04 -12.96 17.82
C ASN A 153 -8.53 -12.88 17.60
N PHE A 154 -8.08 -12.95 16.34
CA PHE A 154 -6.66 -12.78 16.01
C PHE A 154 -6.14 -11.40 16.42
N THR A 155 -6.91 -10.35 16.13
CA THR A 155 -6.57 -8.96 16.48
C THR A 155 -6.55 -8.76 18.00
N ASN A 156 -7.56 -9.28 18.71
CA ASN A 156 -7.64 -9.22 20.18
C ASN A 156 -6.52 -10.02 20.87
N ALA A 157 -5.93 -10.99 20.19
CA ALA A 157 -4.74 -11.72 20.66
C ALA A 157 -3.43 -10.95 20.40
N GLY A 158 -3.52 -9.73 19.86
CA GLY A 158 -2.38 -8.85 19.58
C GLY A 158 -1.89 -8.90 18.13
N GLY A 159 -2.54 -9.66 17.25
CA GLY A 159 -2.18 -9.73 15.84
C GLY A 159 -2.70 -8.56 15.00
N LEU A 160 -2.21 -8.43 13.77
CA LEU A 160 -2.72 -7.48 12.76
C LEU A 160 -3.31 -8.23 11.57
N VAL A 161 -4.50 -7.84 11.13
CA VAL A 161 -5.12 -8.38 9.91
C VAL A 161 -5.20 -7.28 8.86
N VAL A 162 -4.74 -7.55 7.63
CA VAL A 162 -4.69 -6.58 6.54
C VAL A 162 -5.37 -7.16 5.31
N ALA A 163 -6.25 -6.39 4.65
CA ALA A 163 -6.91 -6.85 3.44
C ALA A 163 -7.18 -5.75 2.41
N ALA A 164 -7.31 -6.18 1.15
CA ALA A 164 -7.47 -5.31 0.00
C ALA A 164 -8.87 -4.67 -0.07
N ALA A 165 -8.95 -3.36 -0.31
CA ALA A 165 -10.21 -2.64 -0.46
C ALA A 165 -11.02 -3.13 -1.68
N GLY A 166 -10.35 -3.49 -2.78
CA GLY A 166 -10.92 -4.03 -4.00
C GLY A 166 -10.67 -3.16 -5.23
N ASN A 167 -10.87 -3.74 -6.42
CA ASN A 167 -10.42 -3.18 -7.71
C ASN A 167 -11.57 -2.79 -8.66
N ASP A 168 -12.76 -2.47 -8.14
CA ASP A 168 -13.95 -2.20 -8.97
C ASP A 168 -14.23 -0.70 -9.18
N GLY A 169 -13.34 0.19 -8.72
CA GLY A 169 -13.42 1.65 -8.93
C GLY A 169 -14.70 2.30 -8.41
N ASN A 170 -15.26 1.76 -7.32
CA ASN A 170 -16.55 2.20 -6.78
C ASN A 170 -16.54 2.21 -5.25
N ASN A 171 -17.67 2.63 -4.65
CA ASN A 171 -17.84 2.76 -3.21
C ASN A 171 -18.50 1.53 -2.54
N VAL A 172 -18.54 0.38 -3.22
CA VAL A 172 -19.02 -0.86 -2.61
C VAL A 172 -17.97 -1.33 -1.60
N ARG A 173 -18.42 -1.75 -0.42
CA ARG A 173 -17.54 -2.30 0.61
C ARG A 173 -17.33 -3.79 0.36
N SER A 174 -16.08 -4.18 0.16
CA SER A 174 -15.67 -5.58 0.05
C SER A 174 -15.29 -6.17 1.41
N TYR A 175 -15.45 -7.48 1.57
CA TYR A 175 -15.02 -8.25 2.74
C TYR A 175 -13.90 -9.23 2.34
N PRO A 176 -12.93 -9.53 3.21
CA PRO A 176 -12.87 -9.22 4.65
C PRO A 176 -12.45 -7.80 5.02
N ALA A 177 -11.98 -6.97 4.08
CA ALA A 177 -11.47 -5.63 4.38
C ALA A 177 -12.48 -4.72 5.12
N GLY A 178 -13.78 -4.91 4.89
CA GLY A 178 -14.84 -4.14 5.54
C GLY A 178 -15.16 -4.52 6.99
N TYR A 179 -14.43 -5.46 7.61
CA TYR A 179 -14.59 -5.76 9.03
C TYR A 179 -13.74 -4.83 9.89
N PRO A 180 -14.26 -4.30 11.03
CA PRO A 180 -13.51 -3.39 11.91
C PRO A 180 -12.13 -3.89 12.37
N SER A 181 -12.00 -5.20 12.57
CA SER A 181 -10.75 -5.85 12.99
C SER A 181 -9.72 -6.00 11.86
N VAL A 182 -10.08 -5.68 10.62
CA VAL A 182 -9.21 -5.81 9.45
C VAL A 182 -8.83 -4.41 8.96
N MET A 183 -7.55 -4.19 8.71
CA MET A 183 -7.03 -2.96 8.14
C MET A 183 -7.30 -2.95 6.63
N MET A 184 -8.11 -2.01 6.15
CA MET A 184 -8.47 -1.90 4.73
C MET A 184 -7.44 -1.06 3.95
N VAL A 185 -6.87 -1.65 2.89
CA VAL A 185 -5.80 -1.04 2.10
C VAL A 185 -6.27 -0.68 0.69
N GLY A 186 -6.13 0.60 0.34
CA GLY A 186 -6.29 1.12 -1.02
C GLY A 186 -4.98 1.13 -1.82
N ALA A 187 -5.03 1.47 -3.11
CA ALA A 187 -3.86 1.48 -3.99
C ALA A 187 -3.61 2.85 -4.62
N ASN A 188 -2.34 3.22 -4.73
CA ASN A 188 -1.87 4.39 -5.46
C ASN A 188 -0.75 4.01 -6.45
N ASP A 189 -0.46 4.89 -7.39
CA ASP A 189 0.63 4.74 -8.36
C ASP A 189 1.97 5.31 -7.87
N ALA A 190 3.00 5.19 -8.70
CA ALA A 190 4.35 5.73 -8.46
C ALA A 190 4.44 7.27 -8.48
N ASN A 191 3.33 7.98 -8.72
CA ASN A 191 3.19 9.43 -8.69
C ASN A 191 2.35 9.91 -7.49
N ASN A 192 2.11 9.02 -6.53
CA ASN A 192 1.20 9.24 -5.40
C ASN A 192 -0.23 9.58 -5.84
N GLN A 193 -0.64 9.22 -7.06
CA GLN A 193 -2.02 9.37 -7.51
C GLN A 193 -2.82 8.13 -7.12
N ILE A 194 -4.08 8.32 -6.71
CA ILE A 194 -4.96 7.19 -6.41
C ILE A 194 -5.15 6.34 -7.66
N ALA A 195 -5.14 5.02 -7.50
CA ALA A 195 -5.43 4.13 -8.61
C ALA A 195 -6.94 4.19 -8.93
N ASP A 196 -7.30 4.44 -10.19
CA ASP A 196 -8.72 4.56 -10.62
C ASP A 196 -9.56 3.32 -10.30
N PHE A 197 -8.94 2.14 -10.19
CA PHE A 197 -9.62 0.90 -9.83
C PHE A 197 -9.83 0.74 -8.31
N SER A 198 -9.12 1.48 -7.45
CA SER A 198 -9.19 1.29 -6.00
C SER A 198 -10.60 1.63 -5.48
N GLN A 199 -11.24 0.69 -4.78
CA GLN A 199 -12.54 0.94 -4.15
C GLN A 199 -12.41 1.95 -3.00
N PHE A 200 -13.43 2.79 -2.85
CA PHE A 200 -13.50 3.89 -1.87
C PHE A 200 -14.80 3.83 -1.07
N PRO A 201 -15.05 2.75 -0.30
CA PRO A 201 -16.26 2.63 0.51
C PRO A 201 -16.30 3.70 1.60
N SER A 202 -17.49 4.27 1.82
CA SER A 202 -17.71 5.24 2.89
C SER A 202 -17.53 4.61 4.27
N CYS A 203 -17.04 5.37 5.25
CA CYS A 203 -17.03 4.98 6.66
C CYS A 203 -18.41 5.01 7.31
N SER A 204 -19.41 5.59 6.65
CA SER A 204 -20.77 5.56 7.15
C SER A 204 -21.40 4.21 6.88
N SER A 205 -22.01 3.62 7.91
CA SER A 205 -22.89 2.46 7.78
C SER A 205 -24.27 2.75 8.37
N GLY A 206 -25.30 2.04 7.92
CA GLY A 206 -26.69 2.31 8.31
C GLY A 206 -27.39 3.34 7.42
N ARG A 207 -28.59 3.79 7.83
CA ARG A 207 -29.41 4.75 7.06
C ARG A 207 -30.07 5.78 7.97
N GLY A 208 -30.12 7.03 7.52
CA GLY A 208 -30.80 8.13 8.22
C GLY A 208 -30.24 8.36 9.62
N LYS A 209 -31.11 8.44 10.63
CA LYS A 209 -30.72 8.67 12.04
C LYS A 209 -29.95 7.52 12.69
N ARG A 210 -29.79 6.39 12.00
CA ARG A 210 -29.00 5.23 12.46
C ARG A 210 -27.65 5.12 11.73
N ALA A 211 -27.27 6.15 10.97
CA ALA A 211 -25.95 6.21 10.37
C ALA A 211 -24.91 6.30 11.50
N THR A 212 -23.93 5.42 11.47
CA THR A 212 -22.74 5.47 12.32
C THR A 212 -21.53 5.65 11.44
N ASN A 213 -20.57 6.46 11.88
CA ASN A 213 -19.28 6.60 11.22
C ASN A 213 -18.27 5.74 11.98
N ASP A 214 -17.55 4.92 11.23
CA ASP A 214 -16.52 4.04 11.73
C ASP A 214 -15.40 3.99 10.69
N GLU A 215 -14.21 4.44 11.05
CA GLU A 215 -13.07 4.49 10.12
C GLU A 215 -12.52 3.10 9.79
N THR A 216 -12.84 2.10 10.60
CA THR A 216 -12.29 0.75 10.47
C THR A 216 -13.02 -0.10 9.42
N ILE A 217 -14.00 0.47 8.73
CA ILE A 217 -14.81 -0.21 7.70
C ILE A 217 -14.71 0.47 6.32
N CYS A 218 -13.73 1.34 6.14
CA CYS A 218 -13.42 2.08 4.93
C CYS A 218 -11.90 2.11 4.74
N VAL A 219 -11.39 2.66 3.64
CA VAL A 219 -9.92 2.74 3.41
C VAL A 219 -9.27 3.47 4.56
N GLU A 220 -8.24 2.86 5.14
CA GLU A 220 -7.45 3.42 6.23
C GLU A 220 -6.11 3.95 5.77
N VAL A 221 -5.45 3.29 4.82
CA VAL A 221 -4.19 3.73 4.22
C VAL A 221 -4.09 3.22 2.78
N THR A 222 -3.16 3.77 2.02
CA THR A 222 -2.75 3.24 0.72
C THR A 222 -1.28 2.88 0.67
N ALA A 223 -0.93 2.06 -0.33
CA ALA A 223 0.45 1.82 -0.72
C ALA A 223 0.54 1.67 -2.25
N GLY A 224 1.76 1.66 -2.78
CA GLY A 224 2.04 1.40 -4.19
C GLY A 224 1.40 0.09 -4.63
N GLY A 225 0.47 0.18 -5.58
CA GLY A 225 -0.31 -0.95 -6.08
C GLY A 225 -0.60 -0.89 -7.57
N VAL A 226 -0.02 0.06 -8.31
CA VAL A 226 -0.04 0.12 -9.77
C VAL A 226 1.33 -0.27 -10.28
N ASP A 227 1.38 -1.14 -11.28
CA ASP A 227 2.61 -1.64 -11.91
C ASP A 227 3.67 -2.04 -10.89
N THR A 228 3.27 -2.84 -9.91
CA THR A 228 4.16 -3.33 -8.85
C THR A 228 4.95 -4.51 -9.39
N LEU A 229 6.27 -4.39 -9.45
CA LEU A 229 7.18 -5.51 -9.74
C LEU A 229 7.32 -6.42 -8.52
N SER A 230 7.19 -7.73 -8.73
CA SER A 230 7.45 -8.73 -7.68
C SER A 230 7.83 -10.09 -8.27
N THR A 231 8.09 -11.07 -7.41
CA THR A 231 8.28 -12.48 -7.79
C THR A 231 7.04 -13.04 -8.49
N TYR A 232 7.24 -13.99 -9.38
CA TYR A 232 6.22 -14.66 -10.17
C TYR A 232 6.55 -16.17 -10.20
N PRO A 233 5.58 -17.07 -10.42
CA PRO A 233 5.91 -18.46 -10.63
C PRO A 233 6.81 -18.63 -11.84
N ALA A 234 7.72 -19.60 -11.75
CA ALA A 234 8.78 -19.76 -12.72
C ALA A 234 8.21 -19.99 -14.12
N GLY A 235 8.62 -19.12 -15.05
CA GLY A 235 8.21 -19.16 -16.46
C GLY A 235 6.73 -18.85 -16.75
N MET A 236 5.98 -18.31 -15.79
CA MET A 236 4.60 -17.84 -16.03
C MET A 236 4.52 -16.36 -16.43
N ALA A 237 5.62 -15.61 -16.38
CA ALA A 237 5.72 -14.25 -16.88
C ALA A 237 6.78 -14.15 -17.98
N THR A 238 6.65 -13.10 -18.79
CA THR A 238 7.64 -12.68 -19.78
C THR A 238 8.10 -11.28 -19.43
N ALA A 239 9.40 -11.08 -19.27
CA ALA A 239 10.00 -9.76 -19.05
C ALA A 239 10.93 -9.42 -20.21
N ALA A 240 11.11 -8.11 -20.41
CA ALA A 240 12.11 -7.57 -21.30
C ALA A 240 13.15 -6.79 -20.49
N SER A 241 14.42 -7.02 -20.79
CA SER A 241 15.50 -6.10 -20.43
C SER A 241 16.14 -5.53 -21.69
N MET A 242 16.48 -4.24 -21.63
CA MET A 242 17.10 -3.53 -22.73
C MET A 242 18.32 -2.74 -22.23
N SER A 243 19.41 -2.78 -22.98
CA SER A 243 20.53 -1.87 -22.79
C SER A 243 21.03 -1.34 -24.13
N ALA A 244 21.37 -0.06 -24.19
CA ALA A 244 21.95 0.57 -25.38
C ALA A 244 23.30 1.20 -25.01
N ASP A 245 24.34 0.85 -25.78
CA ASP A 245 25.73 1.23 -25.53
C ASP A 245 26.20 1.00 -24.07
N GLY A 246 25.73 -0.08 -23.45
CA GLY A 246 26.06 -0.47 -22.06
C GLY A 246 25.27 0.27 -20.99
N THR A 247 24.36 1.18 -21.35
CA THR A 247 23.42 1.81 -20.42
C THR A 247 22.11 1.05 -20.43
N ALA A 248 21.59 0.66 -19.26
CA ALA A 248 20.29 -0.01 -19.16
C ALA A 248 19.14 1.00 -19.31
N TYR A 249 18.04 0.55 -19.92
CA TYR A 249 16.82 1.34 -20.12
C TYR A 249 15.60 0.51 -19.76
N ASN A 250 14.54 1.18 -19.31
CA ASN A 250 13.26 0.51 -19.10
C ASN A 250 12.69 0.03 -20.44
N SER A 251 12.15 -1.19 -20.44
CA SER A 251 11.57 -1.82 -21.63
C SER A 251 10.35 -2.66 -21.27
N SER A 252 9.33 -2.64 -22.12
CA SER A 252 8.19 -3.57 -22.01
C SER A 252 8.31 -4.67 -23.06
N ALA A 253 8.16 -5.93 -22.69
CA ALA A 253 8.11 -7.03 -23.65
C ALA A 253 6.89 -6.92 -24.56
N MET A 254 7.08 -7.23 -25.85
CA MET A 254 6.00 -7.67 -26.73
C MET A 254 6.07 -9.20 -26.89
N GLU A 255 5.22 -9.78 -27.74
CA GLU A 255 4.95 -11.22 -27.80
C GLU A 255 6.15 -12.06 -28.22
N ASN A 256 7.04 -11.52 -29.05
CA ASN A 256 8.16 -12.28 -29.59
C ASN A 256 9.31 -12.32 -28.57
N ALA A 257 9.52 -13.50 -27.96
CA ALA A 257 10.66 -13.75 -27.10
C ALA A 257 11.97 -13.92 -27.90
N GLY A 258 13.10 -13.64 -27.25
CA GLY A 258 14.43 -13.87 -27.79
C GLY A 258 15.46 -12.88 -27.27
N GLN A 259 16.73 -13.24 -27.45
CA GLN A 259 17.86 -12.38 -27.09
C GLN A 259 18.60 -11.97 -28.35
N ILE A 260 18.81 -10.67 -28.51
CA ILE A 260 19.57 -10.11 -29.63
C ILE A 260 20.48 -8.99 -29.16
N THR A 261 21.69 -8.93 -29.71
CA THR A 261 22.58 -7.77 -29.59
C THR A 261 23.05 -7.42 -31.00
N ALA A 262 22.70 -6.23 -31.47
CA ALA A 262 23.09 -5.77 -32.80
C ALA A 262 23.12 -4.25 -32.89
N SER A 263 23.82 -3.76 -33.92
CA SER A 263 23.83 -2.33 -34.23
C SER A 263 22.44 -1.81 -34.51
N THR A 264 22.20 -0.53 -34.26
CA THR A 264 20.87 0.08 -34.37
C THR A 264 20.62 0.71 -35.75
N TYR A 265 19.35 0.87 -36.11
CA TYR A 265 18.93 1.66 -37.26
C TYR A 265 17.66 2.44 -36.95
N PHE A 266 17.70 3.77 -37.05
CA PHE A 266 16.49 4.57 -36.88
C PHE A 266 15.62 4.51 -38.13
N MET A 267 14.45 3.89 -37.99
CA MET A 267 13.52 3.59 -39.09
C MET A 267 12.33 4.58 -39.14
N GLY A 268 12.46 5.74 -38.49
CA GLY A 268 11.37 6.71 -38.39
C GLY A 268 10.15 6.10 -37.72
N THR A 269 8.97 6.25 -38.31
CA THR A 269 7.71 5.66 -37.81
C THR A 269 7.46 4.22 -38.30
N GLY A 270 8.40 3.61 -39.04
CA GLY A 270 8.30 2.21 -39.46
C GLY A 270 7.19 1.93 -40.48
N GLU A 271 6.73 2.94 -41.22
CA GLU A 271 5.60 2.84 -42.17
C GLU A 271 5.96 2.13 -43.49
N THR A 272 7.24 1.99 -43.79
CA THR A 272 7.74 1.37 -45.02
C THR A 272 8.94 0.48 -44.71
N VAL A 273 9.18 -0.53 -45.56
CA VAL A 273 10.42 -1.32 -45.51
C VAL A 273 11.64 -0.50 -45.96
N ASP A 274 12.79 -0.76 -45.36
CA ASP A 274 14.07 -0.12 -45.66
C ASP A 274 15.25 -1.11 -45.52
N PRO A 275 15.87 -1.55 -46.62
CA PRO A 275 16.99 -2.50 -46.59
C PRO A 275 18.20 -2.07 -45.72
N ALA A 276 18.31 -0.80 -45.33
CA ALA A 276 19.37 -0.34 -44.43
C ALA A 276 19.26 -0.88 -43.00
N ALA A 277 18.08 -1.43 -42.63
CA ALA A 277 17.83 -2.11 -41.36
C ALA A 277 18.36 -3.56 -41.31
N ALA A 278 18.83 -4.11 -42.44
CA ALA A 278 19.28 -5.50 -42.51
C ALA A 278 20.38 -5.81 -41.48
N GLY A 279 20.14 -6.82 -40.63
CA GLY A 279 21.06 -7.25 -39.56
C GLY A 279 21.11 -6.32 -38.34
N LYS A 280 20.19 -5.36 -38.23
CA LYS A 280 20.17 -4.33 -37.19
C LYS A 280 18.90 -4.39 -36.34
N VAL A 281 18.96 -3.80 -35.15
CA VAL A 281 17.75 -3.53 -34.36
C VAL A 281 17.14 -2.21 -34.81
N CYS A 282 15.87 -2.22 -35.20
CA CYS A 282 15.15 -1.03 -35.63
C CYS A 282 14.74 -0.18 -34.43
N MET A 283 15.15 1.08 -34.40
CA MET A 283 14.61 2.11 -33.51
C MET A 283 13.45 2.77 -34.24
N ILE A 284 12.23 2.64 -33.70
CA ILE A 284 10.99 3.04 -34.37
C ILE A 284 10.21 3.96 -33.45
N ASP A 285 9.83 5.15 -33.93
CA ASP A 285 8.89 6.00 -33.20
C ASP A 285 7.46 5.45 -33.30
N ARG A 286 6.72 5.53 -32.19
CA ARG A 286 5.28 5.35 -32.18
C ARG A 286 4.64 6.34 -33.14
N GLY A 287 3.65 5.86 -33.90
CA GLY A 287 3.03 6.60 -34.99
C GLY A 287 1.63 6.05 -35.26
N VAL A 288 1.15 6.21 -36.50
CA VAL A 288 -0.26 5.96 -36.84
C VAL A 288 -0.59 4.53 -37.24
N ILE A 289 0.40 3.74 -37.68
CA ILE A 289 0.22 2.32 -38.01
C ILE A 289 0.36 1.43 -36.77
N SER A 290 -0.15 0.20 -36.85
CA SER A 290 -0.13 -0.74 -35.73
C SER A 290 1.30 -1.10 -35.30
N PHE A 291 1.47 -1.55 -34.06
CA PHE A 291 2.77 -2.03 -33.57
C PHE A 291 3.23 -3.28 -34.33
N TYR A 292 2.29 -4.17 -34.67
CA TYR A 292 2.54 -5.28 -35.59
C TYR A 292 3.14 -4.82 -36.92
N ASP A 293 2.50 -3.87 -37.61
CA ASP A 293 2.97 -3.40 -38.93
C ASP A 293 4.38 -2.80 -38.85
N LYS A 294 4.70 -2.12 -37.76
CA LYS A 294 6.04 -1.57 -37.50
C LYS A 294 7.08 -2.68 -37.39
N VAL A 295 6.82 -3.70 -36.57
CA VAL A 295 7.73 -4.84 -36.38
C VAL A 295 7.84 -5.66 -37.65
N ALA A 296 6.72 -5.91 -38.34
CA ALA A 296 6.68 -6.61 -39.62
C ALA A 296 7.50 -5.86 -40.68
N ASN A 297 7.41 -4.54 -40.77
CA ASN A 297 8.22 -3.76 -41.69
C ASN A 297 9.72 -3.81 -41.33
N CYS A 298 10.08 -3.79 -40.04
CA CYS A 298 11.45 -4.00 -39.61
C CYS A 298 11.98 -5.38 -40.01
N GLU A 299 11.22 -6.44 -39.75
CA GLU A 299 11.60 -7.83 -40.10
C GLU A 299 11.70 -8.02 -41.62
N ASN A 300 10.72 -7.52 -42.37
CA ASN A 300 10.74 -7.54 -43.84
C ASN A 300 11.89 -6.72 -44.44
N SER A 301 12.47 -5.81 -43.67
CA SER A 301 13.68 -5.06 -44.02
C SER A 301 14.98 -5.81 -43.69
N GLY A 302 14.88 -7.01 -43.14
CA GLY A 302 15.99 -7.82 -42.63
C GLY A 302 16.45 -7.43 -41.23
N GLY A 303 15.70 -6.59 -40.51
CA GLY A 303 15.97 -6.27 -39.12
C GLY A 303 15.89 -7.51 -38.23
N VAL A 304 16.62 -7.49 -37.12
CA VAL A 304 16.77 -8.65 -36.21
C VAL A 304 16.14 -8.41 -34.82
N GLY A 305 15.58 -7.23 -34.60
CA GLY A 305 14.85 -6.84 -33.40
C GLY A 305 14.26 -5.44 -33.56
N ALA A 306 13.32 -5.06 -32.71
CA ALA A 306 12.67 -3.75 -32.76
C ALA A 306 12.53 -3.10 -31.38
N VAL A 307 12.78 -1.80 -31.30
CA VAL A 307 12.48 -0.95 -30.15
C VAL A 307 11.47 0.09 -30.61
N ILE A 308 10.25 0.04 -30.08
CA ILE A 308 9.21 1.03 -30.36
C ILE A 308 9.18 2.06 -29.24
N ILE A 309 9.52 3.29 -29.58
CA ILE A 309 9.65 4.40 -28.63
C ILE A 309 8.33 5.15 -28.57
N ASN A 310 7.81 5.39 -27.37
CA ASN A 310 6.55 6.12 -27.18
C ASN A 310 6.62 7.52 -27.81
N ASN A 311 5.45 8.10 -28.14
CA ASN A 311 5.31 9.49 -28.60
C ASN A 311 4.55 10.37 -27.59
N GLU A 312 4.23 9.80 -26.44
CA GLU A 312 3.64 10.43 -25.27
C GLU A 312 4.60 10.21 -24.09
N ALA A 313 4.59 11.10 -23.09
CA ALA A 313 5.44 10.95 -21.91
C ALA A 313 5.14 9.61 -21.22
N GLY A 314 6.20 8.89 -20.81
CA GLY A 314 6.11 7.59 -20.15
C GLY A 314 6.38 6.39 -21.05
N MET A 315 6.42 5.22 -20.41
CA MET A 315 6.66 3.92 -21.04
C MET A 315 5.59 3.57 -22.08
N LEU A 316 6.00 2.97 -23.19
CA LEU A 316 5.08 2.34 -24.12
C LEU A 316 4.84 0.90 -23.69
N TYR A 317 3.60 0.53 -23.38
CA TYR A 317 3.15 -0.86 -23.29
C TYR A 317 2.36 -1.19 -24.55
N ALA A 318 2.79 -2.21 -25.29
CA ALA A 318 2.26 -2.53 -26.62
C ALA A 318 2.18 -4.03 -26.86
N THR A 319 1.29 -4.41 -27.78
CA THR A 319 1.03 -5.78 -28.24
C THR A 319 1.09 -5.80 -29.77
N LEU A 320 1.65 -6.87 -30.33
CA LEU A 320 1.65 -7.23 -31.75
C LEU A 320 0.32 -7.92 -32.14
N GLY A 321 -0.49 -8.31 -31.17
CA GLY A 321 -1.86 -8.80 -31.35
C GLY A 321 -1.94 -10.26 -31.82
N ASP A 322 -3.17 -10.80 -31.81
CA ASP A 322 -3.45 -12.23 -32.04
C ASP A 322 -3.09 -12.75 -33.45
N THR A 323 -2.87 -11.87 -34.41
CA THR A 323 -2.49 -12.21 -35.79
C THR A 323 -0.99 -12.10 -36.04
N ASN A 324 -0.18 -11.93 -35.00
CA ASN A 324 1.25 -11.75 -35.12
C ASN A 324 1.93 -13.00 -35.73
N ASP A 325 2.54 -12.81 -36.91
CA ASP A 325 3.38 -13.78 -37.60
C ASP A 325 4.85 -13.34 -37.72
N THR A 326 5.22 -12.24 -37.06
CA THR A 326 6.61 -11.79 -36.94
C THR A 326 7.40 -12.69 -35.99
N THR A 327 8.73 -12.70 -36.11
CA THR A 327 9.61 -13.58 -35.31
C THR A 327 10.70 -12.84 -34.54
N ILE A 328 10.94 -11.57 -34.85
CA ILE A 328 12.00 -10.80 -34.20
C ILE A 328 11.58 -10.29 -32.82
N PRO A 329 12.49 -10.27 -31.82
CA PRO A 329 12.20 -9.69 -30.50
C PRO A 329 11.84 -8.21 -30.60
N ALA A 330 10.76 -7.80 -29.92
CA ALA A 330 10.29 -6.42 -29.94
C ALA A 330 9.97 -5.91 -28.53
N VAL A 331 10.41 -4.68 -28.23
CA VAL A 331 10.16 -4.01 -26.95
C VAL A 331 9.57 -2.62 -27.12
N GLY A 332 8.76 -2.19 -26.16
CA GLY A 332 8.34 -0.80 -25.99
C GLY A 332 9.34 -0.03 -25.11
N ALA A 333 9.53 1.26 -25.39
CA ALA A 333 10.43 2.15 -24.64
C ALA A 333 9.75 3.50 -24.33
N ALA A 334 10.21 4.18 -23.28
CA ALA A 334 9.69 5.49 -22.90
C ALA A 334 10.07 6.58 -23.90
N PHE A 335 9.21 7.59 -24.05
CA PHE A 335 9.51 8.76 -24.88
C PHE A 335 10.72 9.55 -24.36
N GLU A 336 10.91 9.59 -23.05
CA GLU A 336 12.03 10.24 -22.37
C GLU A 336 13.39 9.70 -22.86
N ASP A 337 13.47 8.42 -23.19
CA ASP A 337 14.72 7.75 -23.60
C ASP A 337 15.01 7.89 -25.09
N ARG A 338 14.07 8.45 -25.87
CA ARG A 338 14.13 8.51 -27.33
C ARG A 338 15.46 9.05 -27.85
N SER A 339 15.92 10.17 -27.29
CA SER A 339 17.13 10.85 -27.78
C SER A 339 18.38 9.98 -27.64
N ALA A 340 18.49 9.22 -26.55
CA ALA A 340 19.60 8.32 -26.29
C ALA A 340 19.49 7.04 -27.13
N LEU A 341 18.29 6.44 -27.20
CA LEU A 341 18.06 5.21 -27.96
C LEU A 341 18.29 5.40 -29.47
N VAL A 342 17.79 6.50 -30.05
CA VAL A 342 18.00 6.81 -31.48
C VAL A 342 19.46 7.12 -31.80
N ALA A 343 20.22 7.67 -30.84
CA ALA A 343 21.64 7.97 -31.00
C ALA A 343 22.57 6.77 -30.69
N SER A 344 22.03 5.71 -30.09
CA SER A 344 22.82 4.56 -29.67
C SER A 344 23.40 3.80 -30.86
N THR A 345 24.58 3.20 -30.70
CA THR A 345 25.25 2.45 -31.77
C THR A 345 24.89 0.98 -31.73
N ASN A 346 24.76 0.41 -30.53
CA ASN A 346 24.43 -0.99 -30.29
C ASN A 346 23.34 -1.09 -29.21
N VAL A 347 22.45 -2.06 -29.37
CA VAL A 347 21.42 -2.36 -28.38
C VAL A 347 21.35 -3.86 -28.14
N THR A 348 21.16 -4.23 -26.89
CA THR A 348 20.82 -5.57 -26.44
C THR A 348 19.37 -5.58 -26.00
N ILE A 349 18.58 -6.49 -26.55
CA ILE A 349 17.22 -6.82 -26.12
C ILE A 349 17.26 -8.26 -25.61
N ASN A 350 16.67 -8.50 -24.44
CA ASN A 350 16.45 -9.84 -23.93
C ASN A 350 15.00 -9.97 -23.50
N ILE A 351 14.23 -10.80 -24.19
CA ILE A 351 12.84 -11.13 -23.85
C ILE A 351 12.77 -12.62 -23.57
N GLY A 352 12.34 -12.98 -22.37
CA GLY A 352 12.29 -14.38 -21.96
C GLY A 352 11.33 -14.64 -20.83
N ALA A 353 11.12 -15.93 -20.57
CA ALA A 353 10.49 -16.40 -19.36
C ALA A 353 11.22 -15.83 -18.15
N THR A 354 10.46 -15.32 -17.19
CA THR A 354 10.96 -14.67 -15.98
C THR A 354 10.21 -15.19 -14.77
N ASP A 355 10.91 -15.17 -13.64
CA ASP A 355 10.39 -15.51 -12.32
C ASP A 355 9.94 -14.23 -11.58
N TYR A 356 9.75 -13.13 -12.32
CA TYR A 356 9.35 -11.81 -11.84
C TYR A 356 8.38 -11.15 -12.83
N GLY A 357 7.40 -10.41 -12.35
CA GLY A 357 6.41 -9.76 -13.20
C GLY A 357 5.73 -8.59 -12.53
N PHE A 358 5.00 -7.81 -13.33
CA PHE A 358 4.24 -6.67 -12.86
C PHE A 358 2.77 -7.03 -12.65
N MET A 359 2.19 -6.58 -11.54
CA MET A 359 0.73 -6.60 -11.31
C MET A 359 0.21 -5.27 -10.78
N SER A 360 -1.06 -5.01 -11.03
CA SER A 360 -1.80 -3.86 -10.50
C SER A 360 -3.02 -4.31 -9.70
N GLY A 361 -3.23 -3.71 -8.52
CA GLY A 361 -4.39 -3.94 -7.67
C GLY A 361 -4.18 -3.48 -6.23
N THR A 362 -5.27 -3.29 -5.48
CA THR A 362 -5.23 -3.22 -4.00
C THR A 362 -4.65 -4.50 -3.40
N SER A 363 -4.70 -5.61 -4.16
CA SER A 363 -4.01 -6.87 -3.88
C SER A 363 -2.48 -6.77 -3.87
N MET A 364 -1.89 -5.75 -4.52
CA MET A 364 -0.43 -5.49 -4.50
C MET A 364 -0.07 -4.46 -3.42
N ALA A 365 -0.97 -3.50 -3.13
CA ALA A 365 -0.80 -2.57 -2.01
C ALA A 365 -0.91 -3.27 -0.63
N THR A 366 -1.80 -4.26 -0.50
CA THR A 366 -2.01 -5.04 0.74
C THR A 366 -0.73 -5.74 1.25
N PRO A 367 0.03 -6.50 0.43
CA PRO A 367 1.28 -7.10 0.86
C PRO A 367 2.35 -6.05 1.13
N ALA A 368 2.35 -4.92 0.42
CA ALA A 368 3.25 -3.82 0.75
C ALA A 368 3.01 -3.32 2.18
N VAL A 369 1.76 -3.00 2.54
CA VAL A 369 1.41 -2.61 3.93
C VAL A 369 1.72 -3.72 4.93
N SER A 370 1.46 -4.98 4.58
CA SER A 370 1.73 -6.12 5.47
C SER A 370 3.23 -6.30 5.75
N GLY A 371 4.07 -6.15 4.72
CA GLY A 371 5.51 -6.20 4.88
C GLY A 371 6.08 -4.96 5.57
N ILE A 372 5.56 -3.76 5.31
CA ILE A 372 5.91 -2.54 6.07
C ILE A 372 5.57 -2.73 7.56
N ALA A 373 4.38 -3.26 7.87
CA ALA A 373 4.00 -3.58 9.24
C ALA A 373 4.98 -4.57 9.89
N ALA A 374 5.37 -5.64 9.18
CA ALA A 374 6.37 -6.59 9.68
C ALA A 374 7.74 -5.95 9.89
N LEU A 375 8.16 -5.05 8.99
CA LEU A 375 9.41 -4.30 9.08
C LEU A 375 9.45 -3.44 10.33
N VAL A 376 8.46 -2.55 10.49
CA VAL A 376 8.36 -1.63 11.64
C VAL A 376 8.20 -2.43 12.94
N TRP A 377 7.34 -3.44 12.96
CA TRP A 377 7.10 -4.25 14.16
C TRP A 377 8.32 -5.07 14.59
N SER A 378 9.21 -5.44 13.66
CA SER A 378 10.47 -6.10 14.02
C SER A 378 11.37 -5.24 14.92
N ASN A 379 11.34 -3.91 14.75
CA ASN A 379 12.09 -2.96 15.59
C ASN A 379 11.33 -2.57 16.87
N HIS A 380 10.05 -2.95 16.97
CA HIS A 380 9.15 -2.59 18.07
C HIS A 380 8.36 -3.81 18.57
N SER A 381 9.07 -4.91 18.83
CA SER A 381 8.49 -6.23 19.14
C SER A 381 7.63 -6.29 20.42
N ASP A 382 7.67 -5.27 21.26
CA ASP A 382 6.80 -5.09 22.43
C ASP A 382 5.42 -4.54 22.09
N CYS A 383 5.21 -4.05 20.87
CA CYS A 383 3.94 -3.54 20.39
C CYS A 383 2.97 -4.68 20.01
N THR A 384 1.69 -4.34 19.99
CA THR A 384 0.60 -5.12 19.42
C THR A 384 0.31 -4.70 17.98
N GLY A 385 -0.40 -5.54 17.23
CA GLY A 385 -0.80 -5.23 15.86
C GLY A 385 -1.70 -3.99 15.75
N THR A 386 -2.51 -3.71 16.77
CA THR A 386 -3.30 -2.48 16.83
C THR A 386 -2.40 -1.25 16.96
N GLU A 387 -1.38 -1.29 17.81
CA GLU A 387 -0.43 -0.18 17.98
C GLU A 387 0.38 0.07 16.71
N ILE A 388 0.77 -1.00 16.00
CA ILE A 388 1.39 -0.87 14.66
C ILE A 388 0.41 -0.26 13.65
N ARG A 389 -0.84 -0.75 13.57
CA ARG A 389 -1.88 -0.18 12.69
C ARG A 389 -2.08 1.31 12.94
N ASP A 390 -2.11 1.72 14.21
CA ASP A 390 -2.29 3.12 14.58
C ASP A 390 -1.08 3.98 14.24
N ALA A 391 0.14 3.48 14.46
CA ALA A 391 1.36 4.17 14.04
C ALA A 391 1.39 4.38 12.51
N LEU A 392 1.08 3.34 11.72
CA LEU A 392 1.05 3.43 10.26
C LEU A 392 0.04 4.48 9.75
N LYS A 393 -1.11 4.62 10.41
CA LYS A 393 -2.11 5.66 10.10
C LYS A 393 -1.61 7.05 10.49
N ALA A 394 -1.11 7.20 11.72
CA ALA A 394 -0.69 8.49 12.28
C ALA A 394 0.49 9.12 11.54
N THR A 395 1.30 8.30 10.84
CA THR A 395 2.47 8.75 10.09
C THR A 395 2.32 8.61 8.59
N ALA A 396 1.12 8.24 8.10
CA ALA A 396 0.86 8.15 6.68
C ALA A 396 1.05 9.54 6.02
N GLN A 397 1.63 9.57 4.83
CA GLN A 397 1.71 10.79 4.05
C GLN A 397 0.33 11.12 3.48
N ASP A 398 -0.33 12.11 4.06
CA ASP A 398 -1.61 12.62 3.58
C ASP A 398 -1.55 12.97 2.08
N GLN A 399 -2.54 12.51 1.33
CA GLN A 399 -2.72 12.70 -0.11
C GLN A 399 -4.21 12.77 -0.41
N GLY A 400 -4.60 13.57 -1.41
CA GLY A 400 -6.00 13.79 -1.73
C GLY A 400 -6.56 15.02 -1.00
N ALA A 401 -7.71 14.86 -0.34
CA ALA A 401 -8.26 15.91 0.50
C ALA A 401 -7.47 15.99 1.82
N ALA A 402 -7.35 17.17 2.42
CA ALA A 402 -6.61 17.31 3.67
C ALA A 402 -7.25 16.48 4.79
N GLY A 403 -6.42 15.72 5.50
CA GLY A 403 -6.85 14.74 6.50
C GLY A 403 -7.51 13.51 5.88
N ARG A 404 -8.07 12.64 6.73
CA ARG A 404 -8.58 11.36 6.26
C ARG A 404 -9.70 11.49 5.21
N ASP A 405 -9.53 10.86 4.04
CA ASP A 405 -10.54 10.77 2.99
C ASP A 405 -10.91 9.33 2.58
N ASP A 406 -11.95 9.16 1.77
CA ASP A 406 -12.46 7.83 1.40
C ASP A 406 -11.60 7.10 0.34
N TYR A 407 -10.67 7.81 -0.32
CA TYR A 407 -9.80 7.26 -1.35
C TYR A 407 -8.45 6.82 -0.77
N PHE A 408 -7.80 7.72 -0.03
CA PHE A 408 -6.47 7.51 0.53
C PHE A 408 -6.50 7.03 1.99
N GLY A 409 -7.66 7.10 2.66
CA GLY A 409 -7.69 6.93 4.11
C GLY A 409 -6.86 8.05 4.76
N TYR A 410 -5.94 7.67 5.64
CA TYR A 410 -4.97 8.57 6.25
C TYR A 410 -3.77 8.92 5.33
N GLY A 411 -3.64 8.25 4.17
CA GLY A 411 -2.58 8.54 3.21
C GLY A 411 -1.70 7.34 2.85
N ILE A 412 -0.55 7.62 2.24
CA ILE A 412 0.42 6.62 1.79
C ILE A 412 1.32 6.23 2.97
N VAL A 413 1.36 4.94 3.32
CA VAL A 413 2.17 4.43 4.45
C VAL A 413 3.65 4.73 4.28
N LYS A 414 4.31 5.14 5.37
CA LYS A 414 5.74 5.45 5.46
C LYS A 414 6.41 4.67 6.58
N ALA A 415 7.27 3.70 6.23
CA ALA A 415 7.92 2.81 7.17
C ALA A 415 8.86 3.57 8.13
N ALA A 416 9.71 4.45 7.61
CA ALA A 416 10.66 5.20 8.43
C ALA A 416 9.98 6.20 9.36
N ASP A 417 8.93 6.87 8.89
CA ASP A 417 8.15 7.79 9.74
C ASP A 417 7.43 7.03 10.87
N ALA A 418 6.88 5.83 10.61
CA ALA A 418 6.25 4.98 11.62
C ALA A 418 7.24 4.43 12.66
N ASP A 419 8.41 3.95 12.21
CA ASP A 419 9.51 3.48 13.08
C ASP A 419 10.03 4.62 13.98
N ALA A 420 10.22 5.81 13.42
CA ALA A 420 10.61 7.00 14.17
C ALA A 420 9.54 7.42 15.20
N TYR A 421 8.26 7.34 14.83
CA TYR A 421 7.14 7.63 15.72
C TYR A 421 7.08 6.69 16.92
N LEU A 422 7.20 5.38 16.68
CA LEU A 422 7.19 4.38 17.76
C LEU A 422 8.45 4.47 18.62
N THR A 423 9.60 4.76 18.03
CA THR A 423 10.83 5.04 18.79
C THR A 423 10.66 6.22 19.74
N ALA A 424 9.97 7.28 19.31
CA ALA A 424 9.78 8.49 20.10
C ALA A 424 8.68 8.35 21.17
N ASN A 425 7.61 7.62 20.88
CA ASN A 425 6.37 7.62 21.68
C ASN A 425 6.08 6.28 22.38
N GLY A 426 6.76 5.20 21.99
CA GLY A 426 6.47 3.83 22.42
C GLY A 426 5.19 3.26 21.80
N CYS A 427 4.93 1.97 22.05
CA CYS A 427 3.82 1.22 21.47
C CYS A 427 2.44 1.77 21.80
N ALA A 428 2.22 2.20 23.05
CA ALA A 428 0.96 2.78 23.48
C ALA A 428 0.66 4.14 22.81
N GLY A 429 1.55 4.62 21.92
CA GLY A 429 1.33 5.75 21.02
C GLY A 429 0.61 6.90 21.72
N GLY A 430 1.09 7.31 22.89
CA GLY A 430 0.43 8.30 23.75
C GLY A 430 -1.09 8.15 23.80
N ASP A 431 -1.62 7.28 24.67
CA ASP A 431 -3.05 7.14 24.97
C ASP A 431 -3.73 8.49 25.29
N THR A 432 -4.12 9.20 24.24
CA THR A 432 -5.13 10.23 24.17
C THR A 432 -5.93 9.92 22.92
N GLY A 433 -6.91 9.02 23.06
CA GLY A 433 -7.72 8.55 21.95
C GLY A 433 -8.12 9.67 20.97
N GLY A 434 -7.87 9.43 19.69
CA GLY A 434 -8.54 10.06 18.55
C GLY A 434 -8.76 11.57 18.64
N VAL A 435 -7.69 12.35 18.50
CA VAL A 435 -7.65 13.45 17.54
C VAL A 435 -6.20 13.63 17.10
N ASP A 436 -5.99 13.41 15.80
CA ASP A 436 -4.74 13.65 15.08
C ASP A 436 -4.14 15.04 15.41
N PRO A 437 -2.82 15.21 15.54
CA PRO A 437 -2.21 16.52 15.42
C PRO A 437 -2.30 16.96 13.95
N GLU A 438 -3.43 17.55 13.58
CA GLU A 438 -3.52 18.33 12.35
C GLU A 438 -2.47 19.48 12.40
N PRO A 439 -1.79 19.82 11.30
CA PRO A 439 -0.88 20.96 11.27
C PRO A 439 -1.70 22.26 11.40
N GLY A 440 -1.85 22.74 12.63
CA GLY A 440 -2.15 24.13 12.96
C GLY A 440 -3.46 24.69 12.40
N VAL A 441 -4.58 24.32 13.02
CA VAL A 441 -5.78 25.16 13.07
C VAL A 441 -5.98 25.57 14.53
N ASP A 442 -5.68 26.84 14.82
CA ASP A 442 -5.72 27.56 16.11
C ASP A 442 -6.48 26.89 17.27
N ASP A 443 -5.76 26.12 18.10
CA ASP A 443 -6.29 25.43 19.28
C ASP A 443 -6.68 26.40 20.41
N ILE A 444 -7.88 26.23 20.99
CA ILE A 444 -8.31 27.01 22.16
C ILE A 444 -7.51 26.56 23.38
N SER A 445 -6.55 27.37 23.81
CA SER A 445 -5.84 27.17 25.09
C SER A 445 -6.74 27.55 26.27
N LEU A 446 -6.88 26.66 27.26
CA LEU A 446 -7.63 26.90 28.50
C LEU A 446 -6.69 26.87 29.71
N SER A 447 -7.04 27.62 30.75
CA SER A 447 -6.45 27.53 32.09
C SER A 447 -7.56 27.64 33.13
N ALA A 448 -7.42 26.94 34.26
CA ALA A 448 -8.40 26.96 35.35
C ALA A 448 -7.71 27.04 36.72
N SER A 449 -8.24 27.86 37.62
CA SER A 449 -7.76 27.98 39.00
C SER A 449 -8.90 27.91 40.00
N GLY A 450 -8.82 26.96 40.93
CA GLY A 450 -9.82 26.75 41.97
C GLY A 450 -9.46 27.43 43.29
N TYR A 451 -10.38 28.17 43.88
CA TYR A 451 -10.24 28.73 45.23
C TYR A 451 -11.54 28.68 46.05
N LYS A 452 -11.41 28.71 47.38
CA LYS A 452 -12.55 28.78 48.31
C LYS A 452 -12.66 30.18 48.88
N SER A 453 -13.84 30.79 48.81
CA SER A 453 -14.14 32.06 49.46
C SER A 453 -15.44 31.95 50.25
N LYS A 454 -15.39 32.25 51.55
CA LYS A 454 -16.53 32.18 52.50
C LYS A 454 -17.33 30.86 52.45
N GLY A 455 -16.66 29.74 52.17
CA GLY A 455 -17.28 28.40 52.11
C GLY A 455 -17.86 28.02 50.74
N THR A 456 -17.83 28.92 49.76
CA THR A 456 -18.17 28.65 48.35
C THR A 456 -16.90 28.38 47.55
N LYS A 457 -16.96 27.41 46.63
CA LYS A 457 -15.88 27.08 45.71
C LYS A 457 -16.05 27.85 44.41
N PHE A 458 -14.97 28.44 43.91
CA PHE A 458 -14.95 29.20 42.67
C PHE A 458 -13.85 28.66 41.77
N VAL A 459 -14.14 28.52 40.48
CA VAL A 459 -13.15 28.19 39.45
C VAL A 459 -13.08 29.34 38.47
N ASP A 460 -11.94 30.03 38.45
CA ASP A 460 -11.65 31.03 37.42
C ASP A 460 -11.09 30.31 36.20
N LEU A 461 -11.76 30.45 35.06
CA LEU A 461 -11.34 30.00 33.75
C LEU A 461 -10.79 31.18 32.96
N SER A 462 -9.69 30.97 32.26
CA SER A 462 -9.16 31.91 31.26
C SER A 462 -8.75 31.13 30.02
N TRP A 463 -9.14 31.62 28.85
CA TRP A 463 -8.83 30.96 27.57
C TRP A 463 -8.34 31.95 26.51
N ASN A 464 -7.67 31.43 25.48
CA ASN A 464 -7.24 32.17 24.30
C ASN A 464 -7.35 31.27 23.07
N GLY A 465 -7.55 31.84 21.88
CA GLY A 465 -7.66 31.09 20.61
C GLY A 465 -9.09 30.82 20.13
N ALA A 466 -10.13 31.16 20.89
CA ALA A 466 -11.50 31.04 20.41
C ALA A 466 -11.83 32.15 19.39
N ALA A 467 -12.31 31.80 18.20
CA ALA A 467 -12.57 32.74 17.10
C ALA A 467 -14.01 33.28 17.09
N THR A 468 -14.96 32.55 17.67
CA THR A 468 -16.36 32.96 17.78
C THR A 468 -16.60 34.06 18.81
N SER A 469 -17.64 34.88 18.60
CA SER A 469 -18.03 35.96 19.52
C SER A 469 -18.62 35.48 20.86
N GLN A 470 -18.96 34.19 20.95
CA GLN A 470 -19.49 33.52 22.13
C GLN A 470 -18.83 32.14 22.26
N VAL A 471 -18.67 31.67 23.50
CA VAL A 471 -18.15 30.34 23.82
C VAL A 471 -19.10 29.58 24.74
N ASP A 472 -19.11 28.26 24.63
CA ASP A 472 -19.82 27.35 25.52
C ASP A 472 -18.86 26.80 26.58
N ILE A 473 -19.21 26.98 27.87
CA ILE A 473 -18.45 26.46 29.00
C ILE A 473 -19.08 25.15 29.47
N TYR A 474 -18.29 24.09 29.53
CA TYR A 474 -18.69 22.78 30.02
C TYR A 474 -18.05 22.47 31.36
N ARG A 475 -18.79 21.77 32.23
CA ARG A 475 -18.32 21.20 33.49
C ARG A 475 -18.80 19.77 33.61
N ASN A 476 -17.87 18.83 33.82
CA ASN A 476 -18.12 17.39 33.89
C ASN A 476 -18.95 16.90 32.69
N GLY A 477 -18.57 17.33 31.48
CA GLY A 477 -19.24 16.99 30.22
C GLY A 477 -20.60 17.64 29.99
N ASN A 478 -21.11 18.45 30.93
CA ASN A 478 -22.40 19.13 30.80
C ASN A 478 -22.19 20.63 30.57
N LYS A 479 -22.92 21.21 29.60
CA LYS A 479 -22.86 22.65 29.36
C LYS A 479 -23.38 23.42 30.58
N VAL A 480 -22.54 24.29 31.12
CA VAL A 480 -22.85 25.21 32.22
C VAL A 480 -23.51 26.47 31.69
N ILE A 481 -22.91 27.10 30.68
CA ILE A 481 -23.37 28.37 30.12
C ILE A 481 -22.81 28.60 28.71
N THR A 482 -23.50 29.44 27.92
CA THR A 482 -22.95 30.11 26.74
C THR A 482 -22.68 31.57 27.12
N THR A 483 -21.45 32.06 26.96
CA THR A 483 -21.04 33.42 27.36
C THR A 483 -20.32 34.15 26.23
N THR A 484 -20.25 35.48 26.30
CA THR A 484 -19.43 36.28 25.39
C THR A 484 -17.97 35.85 25.47
N ASN A 485 -17.29 35.76 24.32
CA ASN A 485 -15.87 35.45 24.25
C ASN A 485 -15.02 36.65 24.70
N ASN A 486 -14.88 36.82 26.01
CA ASN A 486 -14.06 37.84 26.66
C ASN A 486 -12.82 37.22 27.35
N ASN A 487 -12.46 36.00 26.96
CA ASN A 487 -11.31 35.24 27.45
C ASN A 487 -11.32 34.85 28.94
N ALA A 488 -12.42 35.06 29.68
CA ALA A 488 -12.51 34.66 31.08
C ALA A 488 -13.94 34.38 31.59
N TYR A 489 -14.06 33.41 32.51
CA TYR A 489 -15.32 33.08 33.18
C TYR A 489 -15.07 32.49 34.57
N THR A 490 -15.83 32.93 35.57
CA THR A 490 -15.76 32.35 36.93
C THR A 490 -17.00 31.49 37.18
N ASP A 491 -16.79 30.19 37.38
CA ASP A 491 -17.84 29.27 37.81
C ASP A 491 -17.94 29.22 39.33
N SER A 492 -19.17 29.24 39.87
CA SER A 492 -19.45 29.12 41.30
C SER A 492 -20.11 27.79 41.61
N ILE A 493 -19.51 27.02 42.53
CA ILE A 493 -19.96 25.67 42.85
C ILE A 493 -20.54 25.64 44.26
N ASN A 494 -21.88 25.59 44.32
CA ASN A 494 -22.63 25.59 45.58
C ASN A 494 -22.79 24.18 46.16
N THR A 495 -21.67 23.51 46.45
CA THR A 495 -21.69 22.20 47.15
C THR A 495 -20.75 22.20 48.37
N LYS A 496 -21.19 21.58 49.48
CA LYS A 496 -20.44 21.48 50.73
C LYS A 496 -19.45 20.31 50.79
N ARG A 497 -19.44 19.42 49.79
CA ARG A 497 -18.56 18.24 49.74
C ARG A 497 -17.31 18.52 48.91
N GLY A 498 -16.20 17.85 49.26
CA GLY A 498 -15.01 17.77 48.39
C GLY A 498 -15.39 17.23 47.01
N GLY A 499 -14.66 17.62 45.96
CA GLY A 499 -14.99 17.20 44.61
C GLY A 499 -13.99 17.68 43.58
N THR A 500 -13.93 16.92 42.49
CA THR A 500 -13.12 17.19 41.31
C THR A 500 -14.07 17.62 40.18
N TYR A 501 -13.69 18.67 39.47
CA TYR A 501 -14.49 19.26 38.39
C TYR A 501 -13.64 19.45 37.15
N THR A 502 -14.07 18.87 36.04
CA THR A 502 -13.39 18.94 34.74
C THR A 502 -14.08 19.98 33.87
N TYR A 503 -13.32 20.90 33.28
CA TYR A 503 -13.81 22.01 32.47
C TYR A 503 -13.28 21.96 31.05
N GLN A 504 -14.11 22.42 30.11
CA GLN A 504 -13.80 22.60 28.70
C GLN A 504 -14.50 23.86 28.18
N VAL A 505 -13.85 24.56 27.25
CA VAL A 505 -14.43 25.73 26.55
C VAL A 505 -14.51 25.42 25.06
N CYS A 506 -15.69 25.56 24.47
CA CYS A 506 -15.92 25.31 23.05
C CYS A 506 -16.40 26.58 22.35
N GLU A 507 -16.21 26.66 21.04
CA GLU A 507 -16.91 27.66 20.24
C GLU A 507 -18.42 27.49 20.33
N ALA A 508 -19.18 28.58 20.46
CA ALA A 508 -20.63 28.47 20.60
C ALA A 508 -21.26 27.79 19.36
N LEU A 509 -22.16 26.82 19.61
CA LEU A 509 -22.83 25.99 18.60
C LEU A 509 -21.93 24.98 17.86
N SER A 510 -20.65 24.88 18.22
CA SER A 510 -19.75 23.81 17.80
C SER A 510 -19.65 22.75 18.90
N THR A 511 -19.63 21.46 18.52
CA THR A 511 -19.30 20.35 19.44
C THR A 511 -17.93 19.75 19.13
N THR A 512 -17.18 20.35 18.21
CA THR A 512 -15.94 19.78 17.67
C THR A 512 -14.75 20.74 17.77
N VAL A 513 -14.96 22.03 18.02
CA VAL A 513 -13.88 23.02 18.26
C VAL A 513 -13.90 23.42 19.73
N CYS A 514 -13.05 22.76 20.52
CA CYS A 514 -13.02 22.88 21.98
C CYS A 514 -11.60 22.84 22.52
N SER A 515 -11.39 23.46 23.67
CA SER A 515 -10.14 23.34 24.43
C SER A 515 -9.94 21.92 24.97
N ASN A 516 -8.71 21.65 25.39
CA ASN A 516 -8.39 20.53 26.27
C ASN A 516 -9.22 20.57 27.57
N ASN A 517 -9.44 19.41 28.18
CA ASN A 517 -10.08 19.28 29.48
C ASN A 517 -9.13 19.67 30.62
N ILE A 518 -9.55 20.55 31.53
CA ILE A 518 -8.78 20.90 32.74
C ILE A 518 -9.54 20.53 33.99
N THR A 519 -8.87 19.82 34.89
CA THR A 519 -9.46 19.30 36.11
C THR A 519 -9.00 20.09 37.33
N VAL A 520 -9.97 20.56 38.13
CA VAL A 520 -9.75 21.31 39.37
C VAL A 520 -10.34 20.56 40.55
N SER A 521 -9.52 20.33 41.59
CA SER A 521 -9.92 19.61 42.82
C SER A 521 -9.96 20.54 44.03
N PHE A 522 -10.96 20.36 44.90
CA PHE A 522 -11.23 21.23 46.07
C PHE A 522 -11.45 20.50 47.39
#